data_AF-A0A482YE03-F1
#
_entry.id   AF-A0A482YE03-F1
#
_cell.length_a   1.000
_cell.length_b   1.000
_cell.length_c   1.000
_cell.angle_alpha   90.00
_cell.angle_beta   90.00
_cell.angle_gamma   90.00
#
_symmetry.space_group_name_H-M   'P 1'
#
loop_
_entity.id
_entity.type
_entity.pdbx_description
1 polymer ?
#
loop_
_entity_poly.entity_id
_entity_poly.type
_entity_poly.pdbx_seq_one_letter_code
_entity_poly.pdbx_strand_id
1 'polypeptide(L)'
;MTDARGSIWTVICTDDSRPAELRETVSLARQGGNEVLVLLAPSVLYEPGGLADIEQAYDRYVEFEEFRRELARIDNVTALEVGPTDRLSACH
;
A
#
# COMPACT_ATOMS: atom_id res chain seq x y z
N MET A 1 31.91 16.01 11.64
CA MET A 1 32.03 15.15 10.44
C MET A 1 30.62 14.81 10.03
N THR A 2 30.05 15.62 9.14
CA THR A 2 28.65 15.49 8.71
C THR A 2 28.60 14.39 7.67
N ASP A 3 27.93 13.29 7.99
CA ASP A 3 27.75 12.17 7.09
C ASP A 3 26.90 12.63 5.90
N ALA A 4 27.48 12.64 4.71
CA ALA A 4 26.80 12.94 3.45
C ALA A 4 26.22 11.67 2.82
N ARG A 5 25.66 10.76 3.62
CA ARG A 5 24.81 9.67 3.11
C ARG A 5 23.44 10.27 2.83
N GLY A 6 23.25 10.76 1.61
CA GLY A 6 21.93 11.20 1.12
C GLY A 6 20.89 10.13 1.46
N SER A 7 19.73 10.58 1.96
CA SER A 7 18.63 9.68 2.31
C SER A 7 18.33 8.75 1.14
N ILE A 8 18.23 7.44 1.42
CA ILE A 8 17.89 6.46 0.39
C ILE A 8 16.39 6.56 0.17
N TRP A 9 15.97 6.68 -1.09
CA TRP A 9 14.56 6.60 -1.45
C TRP A 9 14.23 5.16 -1.87
N THR A 10 13.38 4.49 -1.08
CA THR A 10 12.97 3.10 -1.30
C THR A 10 11.58 3.06 -1.91
N VAL A 11 11.41 2.29 -2.99
CA VAL A 11 10.09 2.04 -3.59
C VAL A 11 9.70 0.58 -3.36
N ILE A 12 8.53 0.37 -2.73
CA ILE A 12 7.97 -0.95 -2.46
C ILE A 12 6.70 -1.10 -3.29
N CYS A 13 6.66 -2.11 -4.17
CA CYS A 13 5.47 -2.45 -4.97
C CYS A 13 4.92 -3.78 -4.48
N THR A 14 3.69 -3.79 -3.97
CA THR A 14 3.07 -4.98 -3.36
C THR A 14 1.54 -4.83 -3.31
N ASP A 15 0.86 -5.83 -2.77
CA ASP A 15 -0.56 -5.78 -2.41
C ASP A 15 -0.76 -5.88 -0.88
N ASP A 16 -2.02 -5.88 -0.45
CA ASP A 16 -2.47 -5.95 0.95
C ASP A 16 -2.59 -7.39 1.49
N SER A 17 -2.16 -8.42 0.77
CA SER A 17 -2.32 -9.83 1.19
C SER A 17 -1.52 -10.19 2.45
N ARG A 18 -0.44 -9.45 2.75
CA ARG A 18 0.47 -9.71 3.88
C ARG A 18 0.73 -8.43 4.69
N PRO A 19 -0.29 -7.86 5.35
CA PRO A 19 -0.22 -6.50 5.90
C PRO A 19 0.71 -6.41 7.11
N ALA A 20 0.95 -7.49 7.86
CA ALA A 20 1.90 -7.52 8.97
C ALA A 20 3.36 -7.44 8.48
N GLU A 21 3.72 -8.26 7.48
CA GLU A 21 5.06 -8.25 6.88
C GLU A 21 5.36 -6.93 6.17
N LEU A 22 4.36 -6.33 5.52
CA LEU A 22 4.53 -5.03 4.89
C LEU A 22 4.83 -3.93 5.92
N ARG A 23 4.16 -3.94 7.09
CA ARG A 23 4.47 -2.99 8.18
C ARG A 23 5.92 -3.13 8.64
N GLU A 24 6.39 -4.36 8.84
CA GLU A 24 7.79 -4.63 9.23
C GLU A 24 8.77 -4.15 8.15
N THR A 25 8.47 -4.44 6.89
CA THR A 25 9.30 -4.03 5.74
C THR A 25 9.41 -2.51 5.64
N VAL A 26 8.30 -1.78 5.75
CA VAL A 26 8.27 -0.31 5.77
C VAL A 26 9.05 0.25 6.96
N SER A 27 8.88 -0.36 8.14
CA SER A 27 9.59 0.03 9.37
C SER A 27 11.12 -0.12 9.22
N LEU A 28 11.59 -1.18 8.57
CA LEU A 28 13.00 -1.39 8.28
C LEU A 28 13.51 -0.42 7.19
N ALA A 29 12.75 -0.24 6.11
CA ALA A 29 13.14 0.60 4.98
C ALA A 29 13.33 2.08 5.36
N ARG A 30 12.50 2.60 6.27
CA ARG A 30 12.56 4.01 6.72
C ARG A 30 13.69 4.33 7.71
N GLN A 31 14.41 3.31 8.20
CA GLN A 31 15.47 3.53 9.18
C GLN A 31 16.56 4.47 8.65
N GLY A 32 17.15 5.27 9.53
CA GLY A 32 18.20 6.22 9.13
C GLY A 32 17.69 7.47 8.40
N GLY A 33 16.37 7.76 8.46
CA GLY A 33 15.78 8.93 7.80
C GLY A 33 15.56 8.73 6.29
N ASN A 34 15.41 7.48 5.87
CA ASN A 34 15.10 7.12 4.49
C ASN A 34 13.65 7.43 4.16
N GLU A 35 13.39 7.81 2.92
CA GLU A 35 12.05 8.00 2.38
C GLU A 35 11.55 6.69 1.79
N VAL A 36 10.27 6.37 2.01
CA VAL A 36 9.63 5.15 1.48
C VAL A 36 8.39 5.51 0.69
N LEU A 37 8.34 5.07 -0.57
CA LEU A 37 7.14 5.08 -1.39
C LEU A 37 6.58 3.66 -1.48
N VAL A 38 5.35 3.46 -1.00
CA VAL A 38 4.61 2.20 -1.13
C VAL A 38 3.57 2.37 -2.23
N LEU A 39 3.68 1.54 -3.27
CA LEU A 39 2.67 1.37 -4.29
C LEU A 39 1.89 0.09 -3.96
N LEU A 40 0.67 0.26 -3.47
CA LEU A 40 -0.16 -0.80 -2.92
C LEU A 40 -1.33 -1.13 -3.85
N ALA A 41 -1.37 -2.36 -4.35
CA ALA A 41 -2.47 -2.87 -5.14
C ALA A 41 -3.55 -3.50 -4.22
N PRO A 42 -4.84 -3.15 -4.37
CA PRO A 42 -5.92 -3.81 -3.64
C PRO A 42 -6.16 -5.22 -4.20
N SER A 43 -5.73 -6.25 -3.48
CA SER A 43 -5.79 -7.67 -3.89
C SER A 43 -7.17 -8.09 -4.38
N VAL A 44 -8.23 -7.62 -3.71
CA VAL A 44 -9.63 -7.87 -4.07
C VAL A 44 -9.98 -7.47 -5.50
N LEU A 45 -9.34 -6.42 -6.05
CA LEU A 45 -9.58 -5.97 -7.43
C LEU A 45 -8.89 -6.86 -8.48
N TYR A 46 -7.89 -7.66 -8.10
CA TYR A 46 -7.11 -8.52 -9.00
C TYR A 46 -7.48 -10.01 -8.90
N GLU A 47 -8.11 -10.44 -7.80
CA GLU A 47 -8.50 -11.83 -7.59
C GLU A 47 -9.63 -12.30 -8.55
N PRO A 48 -9.58 -13.56 -9.05
CA PRO A 48 -10.68 -14.17 -9.77
C PRO A 48 -11.92 -14.27 -8.87
N GLY A 49 -13.03 -13.66 -9.29
CA GLY A 49 -14.26 -13.63 -8.49
C GLY A 49 -14.25 -12.64 -7.33
N GLY A 50 -13.22 -11.79 -7.20
CA GLY A 50 -13.15 -10.76 -6.16
C GLY A 50 -14.26 -9.70 -6.22
N LEU A 51 -15.02 -9.64 -7.33
CA LEU A 51 -16.22 -8.81 -7.50
C LEU A 51 -17.51 -9.64 -7.67
N ALA A 52 -17.46 -10.95 -7.47
CA ALA A 52 -18.64 -11.81 -7.58
C ALA A 52 -19.64 -11.57 -6.44
N ASP A 53 -19.13 -11.18 -5.28
CA ASP A 53 -19.89 -10.70 -4.13
C ASP A 53 -19.47 -9.24 -3.86
N ILE A 54 -20.32 -8.30 -4.24
CA ILE A 54 -20.03 -6.86 -4.18
C ILE A 54 -19.92 -6.38 -2.73
N GLU A 55 -20.71 -6.92 -1.82
CA GLU A 55 -20.69 -6.51 -0.41
C GLU A 55 -19.36 -6.95 0.23
N GLN A 56 -18.99 -8.21 0.03
CA GLN A 56 -17.69 -8.72 0.51
C GLN A 56 -16.51 -8.00 -0.16
N ALA A 57 -16.64 -7.66 -1.46
CA ALA A 57 -15.61 -6.91 -2.17
C ALA A 57 -15.42 -5.51 -1.60
N TYR A 58 -16.53 -4.85 -1.25
CA TYR A 58 -16.52 -3.52 -0.64
C TYR A 58 -15.87 -3.56 0.75
N ASP A 59 -16.23 -4.52 1.60
CA ASP A 59 -15.64 -4.66 2.94
C ASP A 59 -14.12 -4.86 2.86
N ARG A 60 -13.65 -5.76 1.97
CA ARG A 60 -12.20 -5.96 1.73
C ARG A 60 -11.50 -4.73 1.18
N TYR A 61 -12.18 -3.96 0.33
CA TYR A 61 -11.64 -2.70 -0.18
C TYR A 61 -11.54 -1.63 0.93
N VAL A 62 -12.51 -1.59 1.85
CA VAL A 62 -12.44 -0.71 3.03
C VAL A 62 -11.26 -1.10 3.92
N GLU A 63 -11.05 -2.39 4.20
CA GLU A 63 -9.88 -2.88 4.95
C GLU A 63 -8.56 -2.46 4.28
N PHE A 64 -8.47 -2.58 2.95
CA PHE A 64 -7.34 -2.08 2.17
C PHE A 64 -7.12 -0.58 2.37
N GLU A 65 -8.17 0.24 2.28
CA GLU A 65 -8.09 1.69 2.43
C GLU A 65 -7.65 2.10 3.84
N GLU A 66 -8.16 1.43 4.87
CA GLU A 66 -7.75 1.64 6.25
C GLU A 66 -6.26 1.33 6.44
N PHE A 67 -5.81 0.20 5.90
CA PHE A 67 -4.40 -0.20 5.97
C PHE A 67 -3.48 0.75 5.21
N ARG A 68 -3.84 1.17 3.99
CA ARG A 68 -3.08 2.16 3.21
C ARG A 68 -2.95 3.48 3.96
N ARG A 69 -4.03 3.94 4.60
CA ARG A 69 -4.03 5.16 5.43
C ARG A 69 -3.17 5.00 6.68
N GLU A 70 -3.13 3.83 7.28
CA GLU A 70 -2.23 3.53 8.40
C GLU A 70 -0.77 3.68 7.98
N LEU A 71 -0.36 3.09 6.85
CA LEU A 71 0.99 3.24 6.31
C LEU A 71 1.34 4.70 6.02
N ALA A 72 0.41 5.47 5.45
CA ALA A 72 0.60 6.89 5.14
C ALA A 72 0.72 7.80 6.38
N ARG A 73 0.38 7.32 7.58
CA ARG A 73 0.59 8.07 8.84
C ARG A 73 1.99 7.88 9.41
N ILE A 74 2.78 6.97 8.86
CA ILE A 74 4.15 6.73 9.30
C ILE A 74 5.05 7.83 8.72
N ASP A 75 5.88 8.44 9.57
CA ASP A 75 6.86 9.43 9.11
C ASP A 75 7.77 8.88 8.01
N ASN A 76 8.06 9.71 7.01
CA ASN A 76 8.87 9.38 5.83
C ASN A 76 8.27 8.26 4.95
N VAL A 77 6.95 8.06 5.01
CA VAL A 77 6.23 7.08 4.18
C VAL A 77 5.13 7.76 3.36
N THR A 78 5.14 7.50 2.06
CA THR A 78 4.03 7.81 1.15
C THR A 78 3.39 6.49 0.69
N ALA A 79 2.08 6.32 0.84
CA ALA A 79 1.37 5.13 0.40
C ALA A 79 0.28 5.47 -0.64
N LEU A 80 0.46 4.97 -1.86
CA LEU A 80 -0.43 5.21 -2.99
C LEU A 80 -1.10 3.92 -3.43
N GLU A 81 -2.37 3.99 -3.78
CA GLU A 81 -3.10 2.89 -4.41
C GLU A 81 -2.69 2.74 -5.87
N VAL A 82 -2.56 1.50 -6.33
CA VAL A 82 -2.40 1.14 -7.74
C VAL A 82 -3.50 0.18 -8.17
N GLY A 83 -4.62 0.75 -8.61
CA GLY A 83 -5.78 0.01 -9.10
C GLY A 83 -5.71 -0.32 -10.60
N PRO A 84 -6.41 -1.37 -11.05
CA PRO A 84 -6.55 -1.69 -12.47
C PRO A 84 -7.47 -0.68 -13.16
N THR A 85 -7.06 -0.16 -14.33
CA THR A 85 -7.77 0.91 -15.07
C THR A 85 -9.25 0.59 -15.36
N ASP A 86 -9.61 -0.67 -15.57
CA ASP A 86 -10.94 -1.06 -16.06
C ASP A 86 -12.00 -1.37 -14.97
N ARG A 87 -11.64 -1.52 -13.69
CA ARG A 87 -12.58 -2.06 -12.67
C ARG A 87 -13.26 -1.04 -11.76
N LEU A 88 -12.87 0.24 -11.80
CA LEU A 88 -13.47 1.29 -10.99
C LEU A 88 -14.66 2.02 -11.67
N SER A 89 -14.95 1.73 -12.94
CA SER A 89 -16.06 2.36 -13.69
C SER A 89 -17.45 1.78 -13.39
N ALA A 90 -17.54 0.74 -12.55
CA ALA A 90 -18.81 0.06 -12.25
C ALA A 90 -19.66 0.74 -11.17
N CYS A 91 -19.13 1.76 -10.47
CA CYS A 91 -19.91 2.56 -9.53
C CYS A 91 -20.38 3.86 -10.20
N HIS A 92 -21.57 3.82 -10.79
CA HIS A 92 -22.41 4.98 -11.09
C HIS A 92 -23.77 4.78 -10.42
#